data_AF-A0A525KJ55-F1
#
_entry.id   AF-A0A525KJ55-F1
#
_cell.length_a   1.000
_cell.length_b   1.000
_cell.length_c   1.000
_cell.angle_alpha   90.00
_cell.angle_beta   90.00
_cell.angle_gamma   90.00
#
_symmetry.space_group_name_H-M   'P 1'
#
loop_
_entity.id
_entity.type
_entity.pdbx_description
1 polymer ?
#
loop_
_entity_poly.entity_id
_entity_poly.type
_entity_poly.pdbx_seq_one_letter_code
_entity_poly.pdbx_strand_id
1 'polypeptide(L)'
;MDGCPLKSLGFARRRRRPPDLGQPHARAARGRISEPRMTRTRTLVWATTASAVLAIGVSSLALSAGNPVEERQATMKAVGQSMKEAAGLNSPATFDAAKAKIAMEAVAADAKKLHGLYPAGSGADPKTSADPKIWENKADFDKRLTEMATLAATAGKTTSADAFKPAFSAVGATCKSCHDVYRKKKTT
;
A
#
# COMPACT_ATOMS: atom_id res chain seq x y z
N MET A 1 -23.95 53.20 1.18
CA MET A 1 -24.93 53.47 0.11
C MET A 1 -24.15 54.11 -1.00
N ASP A 2 -23.67 53.32 -1.97
CA ASP A 2 -23.24 53.79 -3.29
C ASP A 2 -23.02 52.54 -4.16
N GLY A 3 -23.84 52.43 -5.21
CA GLY A 3 -23.89 51.29 -6.10
C GLY A 3 -23.06 51.47 -7.37
N CYS A 4 -22.67 50.36 -7.98
CA CYS A 4 -22.31 50.30 -9.39
C CYS A 4 -22.67 48.91 -9.94
N PRO A 5 -23.52 48.79 -10.98
CA PRO A 5 -23.92 47.51 -11.56
C PRO A 5 -23.09 47.20 -12.82
N LEU A 6 -22.54 45.98 -12.92
CA LEU A 6 -21.95 45.46 -14.14
C LEU A 6 -22.85 44.39 -14.75
N LYS A 7 -23.37 44.69 -15.95
CA LYS A 7 -24.16 43.81 -16.80
C LYS A 7 -23.28 42.87 -17.64
N SER A 8 -23.67 41.60 -17.62
CA SER A 8 -23.74 40.58 -18.70
C SER A 8 -23.14 40.87 -20.08
N LEU A 9 -22.27 39.96 -20.55
CA LEU A 9 -22.20 39.33 -21.88
C LEU A 9 -21.42 38.00 -21.66
N GLY A 10 -21.73 36.79 -22.15
CA GLY A 10 -22.55 36.33 -23.27
C GLY A 10 -21.69 35.43 -24.18
N PHE A 11 -22.15 34.20 -24.45
CA PHE A 11 -21.74 33.28 -25.55
C PHE A 11 -20.37 32.59 -25.47
N ALA A 12 -20.14 31.37 -25.96
CA ALA A 12 -20.97 30.26 -26.41
C ALA A 12 -20.05 29.03 -26.62
N ARG A 13 -20.60 27.83 -26.36
CA ARG A 13 -20.00 26.55 -26.74
C ARG A 13 -19.72 26.49 -28.24
N ARG A 14 -18.52 26.05 -28.63
CA ARG A 14 -18.28 25.48 -29.96
C ARG A 14 -17.75 24.06 -29.83
N ARG A 15 -18.65 23.09 -30.04
CA ARG A 15 -18.29 21.72 -30.40
C ARG A 15 -17.87 21.74 -31.87
N ARG A 16 -16.67 21.27 -32.19
CA ARG A 16 -16.27 21.02 -33.59
C ARG A 16 -16.53 19.55 -33.91
N ARG A 17 -17.26 19.33 -35.00
CA ARG A 17 -17.64 18.06 -35.62
C ARG A 17 -16.58 17.74 -36.69
N PRO A 18 -16.12 16.48 -36.84
CA PRO A 18 -15.23 16.10 -37.93
C PRO A 18 -16.00 15.97 -39.27
N PRO A 19 -15.34 16.21 -40.42
CA PRO A 19 -15.92 15.95 -41.74
C PRO A 19 -15.84 14.46 -42.13
N ASP A 20 -16.82 14.10 -42.93
CA ASP A 20 -17.20 12.79 -43.44
C ASP A 20 -16.71 12.58 -44.89
N LEU A 21 -16.78 11.33 -45.34
CA LEU A 21 -16.84 10.81 -46.72
C LEU A 21 -15.54 10.51 -47.48
N GLY A 22 -15.36 9.22 -47.78
CA GLY A 22 -14.39 8.71 -48.74
C GLY A 22 -14.42 7.19 -48.95
N GLN A 23 -15.53 6.64 -49.47
CA GLN A 23 -15.53 5.45 -50.34
C GLN A 23 -15.86 5.93 -51.77
N PRO A 24 -15.53 5.26 -52.90
CA PRO A 24 -15.51 3.80 -53.21
C PRO A 24 -14.21 3.37 -53.96
N HIS A 25 -13.93 2.13 -54.41
CA HIS A 25 -14.52 1.34 -55.49
C HIS A 25 -14.03 -0.13 -55.50
N ALA A 26 -14.87 -0.99 -56.05
CA ALA A 26 -14.74 -2.44 -56.13
C ALA A 26 -13.64 -2.97 -57.07
N ARG A 27 -13.15 -4.19 -56.78
CA ARG A 27 -12.89 -5.18 -57.83
C ARG A 27 -13.05 -6.61 -57.30
N ALA A 28 -13.94 -7.35 -57.95
CA ALA A 28 -14.23 -8.75 -57.70
C ALA A 28 -13.06 -9.65 -58.11
N ALA A 29 -12.84 -10.72 -57.34
CA ALA A 29 -12.27 -11.96 -57.85
C ALA A 29 -12.92 -13.14 -57.12
N ARG A 30 -13.56 -14.00 -57.90
CA ARG A 30 -14.26 -15.22 -57.48
C ARG A 30 -13.22 -16.28 -57.13
N GLY A 31 -13.32 -16.83 -55.92
CA GLY A 31 -12.71 -18.09 -55.52
C GLY A 31 -13.82 -18.99 -54.97
N ARG A 32 -14.07 -20.09 -55.66
CA ARG A 32 -15.11 -21.08 -55.42
C ARG A 32 -14.57 -22.17 -54.48
N ILE A 33 -15.49 -22.86 -53.78
CA ILE A 33 -15.42 -24.19 -53.10
C ILE A 33 -14.52 -24.28 -51.85
N SER A 34 -14.92 -24.87 -50.72
CA SER A 34 -15.89 -25.95 -50.44
C SER A 34 -16.43 -25.87 -48.99
N GLU A 35 -17.72 -26.17 -48.81
CA GLU A 35 -18.42 -26.13 -47.51
C GLU A 35 -18.16 -27.39 -46.67
N PRO A 36 -17.96 -27.28 -45.34
CA PRO A 36 -18.09 -28.42 -44.44
C PRO A 36 -19.59 -28.75 -44.21
N ARG A 37 -19.96 -29.96 -44.59
CA ARG A 37 -21.26 -30.62 -44.40
C ARG A 37 -21.78 -30.45 -42.96
N MET A 38 -22.80 -29.61 -42.77
CA MET A 38 -23.62 -29.56 -41.56
C MET A 38 -24.45 -30.85 -41.44
N THR A 39 -24.07 -31.74 -40.53
CA THR A 39 -24.99 -32.75 -39.99
C THR A 39 -25.88 -32.10 -38.95
N ARG A 40 -27.15 -31.94 -39.34
CA ARG A 40 -28.24 -31.36 -38.56
C ARG A 40 -28.75 -32.42 -37.57
N THR A 41 -28.25 -32.42 -36.34
CA THR A 41 -28.85 -33.21 -35.26
C THR A 41 -29.55 -32.26 -34.29
N ARG A 42 -30.87 -32.17 -34.44
CA ARG A 42 -31.78 -31.49 -33.52
C ARG A 42 -31.97 -32.38 -32.30
N THR A 43 -31.44 -32.00 -31.14
CA THR A 43 -31.89 -32.56 -29.86
C THR A 43 -31.81 -31.52 -28.75
N LEU A 44 -32.99 -30.96 -28.47
CA LEU A 44 -33.60 -30.75 -27.16
C LEU A 44 -32.79 -30.03 -26.07
N VAL A 45 -33.22 -28.80 -25.83
CA VAL A 45 -33.10 -28.04 -24.57
C VAL A 45 -33.51 -28.93 -23.39
N TRP A 46 -32.58 -29.17 -22.47
CA TRP A 46 -32.88 -29.52 -21.09
C TRP A 46 -32.17 -28.50 -20.20
N ALA A 47 -32.96 -27.64 -19.57
CA ALA A 47 -32.51 -26.73 -18.53
C ALA A 47 -32.41 -27.48 -17.20
N THR A 48 -31.22 -27.52 -16.60
CA THR A 48 -31.05 -27.85 -15.17
C THR A 48 -29.98 -26.95 -14.55
N THR A 49 -30.47 -26.00 -13.74
CA THR A 49 -29.93 -25.49 -12.46
C THR A 49 -28.43 -25.29 -12.26
N ALA A 50 -28.10 -24.03 -11.95
CA ALA A 50 -26.84 -23.50 -11.48
C ALA A 50 -26.19 -24.25 -10.29
N SER A 51 -24.86 -24.31 -10.30
CA SER A 51 -24.02 -24.13 -9.11
C SER A 51 -22.67 -23.57 -9.54
N ALA A 52 -22.41 -22.35 -9.08
CA ALA A 52 -21.13 -21.68 -9.21
C ALA A 52 -20.09 -22.40 -8.35
N VAL A 53 -18.99 -22.84 -8.96
CA VAL A 53 -17.71 -22.97 -8.25
C VAL A 53 -16.74 -22.02 -8.93
N LEU A 54 -16.67 -20.82 -8.37
CA LEU A 54 -15.63 -19.86 -8.63
C LEU A 54 -14.33 -20.46 -8.09
N ALA A 55 -13.61 -21.22 -8.91
CA ALA A 55 -12.25 -21.63 -8.60
C ALA A 55 -11.34 -20.39 -8.72
N ILE A 56 -11.32 -19.55 -7.67
CA ILE A 56 -10.22 -18.61 -7.48
C ILE A 56 -9.02 -19.44 -7.04
N GLY A 57 -8.35 -20.06 -8.00
CA GLY A 57 -6.97 -20.44 -7.83
C GLY A 57 -6.15 -19.16 -7.81
N VAL A 58 -6.01 -18.53 -6.64
CA VAL A 58 -4.89 -17.59 -6.45
C VAL A 58 -3.65 -18.46 -6.43
N SER A 59 -3.07 -18.68 -7.59
CA SER A 59 -1.66 -19.03 -7.70
C SER A 59 -0.90 -17.85 -7.11
N SER A 60 -0.61 -17.92 -5.81
CA SER A 60 0.35 -17.03 -5.19
C SER A 60 1.63 -17.19 -5.98
N LEU A 61 1.97 -16.21 -6.82
CA LEU A 61 3.35 -16.01 -7.22
C LEU A 61 4.09 -15.81 -5.91
N ALA A 62 4.67 -16.89 -5.38
CA ALA A 62 5.77 -16.79 -4.46
C ALA A 62 6.90 -16.16 -5.26
N LEU A 63 6.86 -14.82 -5.37
CA LEU A 63 8.07 -14.05 -5.58
C LEU A 63 9.02 -14.55 -4.51
N SER A 64 10.14 -15.13 -4.94
CA SER A 64 11.25 -15.52 -4.09
C SER A 64 11.83 -14.28 -3.41
N ALA A 65 11.10 -13.73 -2.46
CA ALA A 65 11.57 -12.81 -1.45
C ALA A 65 12.11 -13.64 -0.28
N GLY A 66 13.16 -13.17 0.39
CA GLY A 66 13.79 -13.88 1.50
C GLY A 66 12.82 -14.27 2.62
N ASN A 67 13.31 -15.01 3.61
CA ASN A 67 12.48 -15.39 4.77
C ASN A 67 11.85 -14.12 5.41
N PRO A 68 10.52 -13.95 5.40
CA PRO A 68 9.86 -12.74 5.90
C PRO A 68 10.14 -12.50 7.39
N VAL A 69 10.46 -13.55 8.15
CA VAL A 69 10.85 -13.47 9.56
C VAL A 69 12.24 -12.83 9.70
N GLU A 70 13.18 -13.22 8.86
CA GLU A 70 14.53 -12.63 8.86
C GLU A 70 14.48 -11.19 8.35
N GLU A 71 13.71 -10.93 7.29
CA GLU A 71 13.56 -9.58 6.74
C GLU A 71 12.91 -8.62 7.74
N ARG A 72 11.82 -9.01 8.43
CA ARG A 72 11.21 -8.14 9.45
C ARG A 72 12.13 -7.91 10.64
N GLN A 73 12.93 -8.91 11.03
CA GLN A 73 13.91 -8.74 12.11
C GLN A 73 15.01 -7.76 11.71
N ALA A 74 15.51 -7.85 10.47
CA ALA A 74 16.47 -6.91 9.93
C ALA A 74 15.88 -5.49 9.85
N THR A 75 14.66 -5.34 9.36
CA THR A 75 13.96 -4.04 9.31
C THR A 75 13.73 -3.47 10.71
N MET A 76 13.29 -4.27 11.68
CA MET A 76 13.15 -3.80 13.07
C MET A 76 14.48 -3.42 13.71
N LYS A 77 15.59 -4.09 13.35
CA LYS A 77 16.93 -3.71 13.79
C LYS A 77 17.37 -2.37 13.19
N ALA A 78 17.09 -2.14 11.91
CA ALA A 78 17.35 -0.87 11.24
C ALA A 78 16.56 0.28 11.88
N VAL A 79 15.26 0.08 12.14
CA VAL A 79 14.44 1.03 12.92
C VAL A 79 15.09 1.35 14.27
N GLY A 80 15.55 0.31 15.00
CA GLY A 80 16.24 0.50 16.28
C GLY A 80 17.53 1.32 16.18
N GLN A 81 18.29 1.16 15.09
CA GLN A 81 19.49 1.95 14.81
C GLN A 81 19.15 3.42 14.53
N SER A 82 18.19 3.69 13.65
CA SER A 82 17.74 5.06 13.36
C SER A 82 17.16 5.75 14.60
N MET A 83 16.42 5.01 15.44
CA MET A 83 15.94 5.54 16.73
C MET A 83 17.08 5.86 17.70
N LYS A 84 18.16 5.06 17.71
CA LYS A 84 19.34 5.34 18.53
C LYS A 84 20.09 6.58 18.05
N GLU A 85 20.25 6.74 16.75
CA GLU A 85 20.85 7.94 16.15
C GLU A 85 20.02 9.18 16.51
N ALA A 86 18.71 9.11 16.32
CA ALA A 86 17.77 10.16 16.69
C ALA A 86 17.79 10.49 18.20
N ALA A 87 17.95 9.50 19.06
CA ALA A 87 18.09 9.72 20.50
C ALA A 87 19.34 10.57 20.83
N GLY A 88 20.43 10.40 20.08
CA GLY A 88 21.64 11.21 20.22
C GLY A 88 21.43 12.69 19.85
N LEU A 89 20.38 13.01 19.09
CA LEU A 89 20.03 14.37 18.67
C LEU A 89 18.98 15.02 19.58
N ASN A 90 18.51 14.31 20.61
CA ASN A 90 17.38 14.71 21.45
C ASN A 90 17.76 15.72 22.56
N SER A 91 18.74 16.58 22.31
CA SER A 91 19.19 17.62 23.24
C SER A 91 19.54 18.91 22.50
N PRO A 92 19.40 20.10 23.12
CA PRO A 92 19.78 21.36 22.49
C PRO A 92 21.25 21.40 22.04
N ALA A 93 22.15 20.72 22.75
CA ALA A 93 23.58 20.72 22.44
C ALA A 93 23.96 19.84 21.24
N THR A 94 23.12 18.86 20.88
CA THR A 94 23.43 17.85 19.85
C THR A 94 22.45 17.86 18.68
N PHE A 95 21.40 18.69 18.75
CA PHE A 95 20.36 18.71 17.75
C PHE A 95 20.88 19.17 16.39
N ASP A 96 20.58 18.37 15.38
CA ASP A 96 20.88 18.63 13.98
C ASP A 96 19.61 18.27 13.20
N ALA A 97 18.94 19.28 12.65
CA ALA A 97 17.65 19.09 11.98
C ALA A 97 17.77 18.16 10.75
N ALA A 98 18.89 18.20 10.03
CA ALA A 98 19.09 17.37 8.86
C ALA A 98 19.28 15.90 9.25
N LYS A 99 20.08 15.62 10.29
CA LYS A 99 20.25 14.26 10.80
C LYS A 99 18.98 13.73 11.44
N ALA A 100 18.24 14.56 12.18
CA ALA A 100 16.96 14.20 12.77
C ALA A 100 15.94 13.83 11.68
N LYS A 101 15.87 14.62 10.61
CA LYS A 101 15.04 14.34 9.44
C LYS A 101 15.41 12.99 8.80
N ILE A 102 16.68 12.76 8.50
CA ILE A 102 17.14 11.52 7.87
C ILE A 102 16.77 10.29 8.72
N ALA A 103 17.08 10.33 10.02
CA ALA A 103 16.79 9.24 10.93
C ALA A 103 15.27 8.96 11.03
N MET A 104 14.44 9.99 11.13
CA MET A 104 12.99 9.83 11.23
C MET A 104 12.33 9.42 9.91
N GLU A 105 12.86 9.86 8.76
CA GLU A 105 12.40 9.39 7.45
C GLU A 105 12.71 7.90 7.25
N ALA A 106 13.88 7.43 7.72
CA ALA A 106 14.22 6.01 7.71
C ALA A 106 13.23 5.19 8.54
N VAL A 107 12.92 5.63 9.78
CA VAL A 107 11.89 4.99 10.62
C VAL A 107 10.53 4.96 9.91
N ALA A 108 10.12 6.06 9.29
CA ALA A 108 8.85 6.15 8.58
C ALA A 108 8.79 5.22 7.35
N ALA A 109 9.90 5.06 6.63
CA ALA A 109 9.99 4.16 5.48
C ALA A 109 9.93 2.69 5.92
N ASP A 110 10.69 2.32 6.95
CA ASP A 110 10.70 0.97 7.49
C ASP A 110 9.35 0.59 8.11
N ALA A 111 8.68 1.52 8.80
CA ALA A 111 7.32 1.35 9.30
C ALA A 111 6.35 0.92 8.19
N LYS A 112 6.45 1.54 7.01
CA LYS A 112 5.63 1.18 5.84
C LYS A 112 6.00 -0.20 5.33
N LYS A 113 7.30 -0.49 5.20
CA LYS A 113 7.81 -1.80 4.75
C LYS A 113 7.27 -2.95 5.61
N LEU A 114 7.20 -2.75 6.92
CA LEU A 114 6.76 -3.78 7.88
C LEU A 114 5.35 -4.31 7.63
N HIS A 115 4.45 -3.56 6.99
CA HIS A 115 3.09 -4.05 6.67
C HIS A 115 3.12 -5.33 5.81
N GLY A 116 4.12 -5.45 4.93
CA GLY A 116 4.28 -6.60 4.03
C GLY A 116 5.02 -7.78 4.64
N LEU A 117 5.63 -7.63 5.82
CA LEU A 117 6.54 -8.64 6.40
C LEU A 117 5.88 -9.51 7.49
N TYR A 118 4.55 -9.48 7.58
CA TYR A 118 3.76 -10.36 8.45
C TYR A 118 2.72 -11.15 7.64
N PRO A 119 3.14 -11.95 6.63
CA PRO A 119 2.21 -12.81 5.90
C PRO A 119 1.60 -13.87 6.82
N ALA A 120 0.45 -14.41 6.44
CA ALA A 120 -0.19 -15.53 7.15
C ALA A 120 0.79 -16.72 7.25
N GLY A 121 0.76 -17.43 8.38
CA GLY A 121 1.65 -18.57 8.64
C GLY A 121 3.06 -18.21 9.14
N SER A 122 3.52 -16.96 9.01
CA SER A 122 4.85 -16.53 9.49
C SER A 122 4.98 -16.37 11.02
N GLY A 123 3.94 -16.74 11.77
CA GLY A 123 3.91 -16.74 13.24
C GLY A 123 4.38 -18.03 13.91
N ALA A 124 4.43 -19.12 13.15
CA ALA A 124 4.85 -20.44 13.64
C ALA A 124 6.38 -20.63 13.62
N ASP A 125 7.13 -19.75 12.97
CA ASP A 125 8.60 -19.85 12.91
C ASP A 125 9.21 -19.77 14.32
N PRO A 126 10.00 -20.75 14.77
CA PRO A 126 10.56 -20.76 16.14
C PRO A 126 11.52 -19.59 16.40
N LYS A 127 12.11 -18.98 15.37
CA LYS A 127 12.96 -17.80 15.50
C LYS A 127 12.15 -16.52 15.73
N THR A 128 10.82 -16.56 15.61
CA THR A 128 9.99 -15.36 15.72
C THR A 128 9.65 -14.95 17.16
N SER A 129 9.85 -13.67 17.45
CA SER A 129 9.30 -12.99 18.62
C SER A 129 7.94 -12.32 18.36
N ALA A 130 7.35 -12.48 17.18
CA ALA A 130 6.02 -11.97 16.85
C ALA A 130 4.94 -12.80 17.57
N ASP A 131 4.05 -12.15 18.31
CA ASP A 131 2.94 -12.79 19.00
C ASP A 131 1.82 -13.19 18.01
N PRO A 132 1.20 -14.39 18.14
CA PRO A 132 0.08 -14.81 17.30
C PRO A 132 -1.07 -13.79 17.22
N LYS A 133 -1.25 -12.96 18.25
CA LYS A 133 -2.24 -11.87 18.27
C LYS A 133 -2.13 -10.89 17.11
N ILE A 134 -0.96 -10.78 16.46
CA ILE A 134 -0.81 -9.95 15.26
C ILE A 134 -1.76 -10.40 14.16
N TRP A 135 -1.91 -11.71 13.95
CA TRP A 135 -2.79 -12.24 12.90
C TRP A 135 -4.26 -12.24 13.33
N GLU A 136 -4.54 -12.32 14.63
CA GLU A 136 -5.89 -12.18 15.18
C GLU A 136 -6.40 -10.74 15.08
N ASN A 137 -5.53 -9.75 15.34
CA ASN A 137 -5.86 -8.32 15.37
C ASN A 137 -5.07 -7.51 14.33
N LYS A 138 -4.99 -8.04 13.10
CA LYS A 138 -4.13 -7.46 12.04
C LYS A 138 -4.43 -6.00 11.75
N ALA A 139 -5.70 -5.60 11.80
CA ALA A 139 -6.12 -4.22 11.58
C ALA A 139 -5.53 -3.24 12.63
N ASP A 140 -5.49 -3.62 13.91
CA ASP A 140 -4.88 -2.80 14.95
C ASP A 140 -3.35 -2.76 14.81
N PHE A 141 -2.73 -3.90 14.48
CA PHE A 141 -1.30 -3.95 14.20
C PHE A 141 -0.90 -3.02 13.04
N ASP A 142 -1.59 -3.10 11.91
CA ASP A 142 -1.33 -2.25 10.73
C ASP A 142 -1.61 -0.77 11.03
N LYS A 143 -2.65 -0.47 11.84
CA LYS A 143 -2.92 0.89 12.33
C LYS A 143 -1.74 1.45 13.14
N ARG A 144 -1.16 0.67 14.05
CA ARG A 144 0.00 1.10 14.86
C ARG A 144 1.25 1.34 14.02
N LEU A 145 1.49 0.52 12.99
CA LEU A 145 2.58 0.75 12.04
C LEU A 145 2.37 2.06 11.25
N THR A 146 1.14 2.31 10.82
CA THR A 146 0.77 3.57 10.13
C THR A 146 0.95 4.79 11.05
N GLU A 147 0.56 4.66 12.32
CA GLU A 147 0.75 5.71 13.33
C GLU A 147 2.24 6.00 13.58
N MET A 148 3.06 4.94 13.74
CA MET A 148 4.51 5.07 13.84
C MET A 148 5.11 5.81 12.64
N ALA A 149 4.70 5.44 11.41
CA ALA A 149 5.16 6.12 10.20
C ALA A 149 4.78 7.60 10.17
N THR A 150 3.56 7.93 10.60
CA THR A 150 3.03 9.30 10.62
C THR A 150 3.76 10.17 11.64
N LEU A 151 3.94 9.65 12.86
CA LEU A 151 4.64 10.38 13.92
C LEU A 151 6.12 10.55 13.60
N ALA A 152 6.78 9.54 13.02
CA ALA A 152 8.16 9.66 12.58
C ALA A 152 8.29 10.73 11.48
N ALA A 153 7.43 10.70 10.45
CA ALA A 153 7.43 11.74 9.42
C ALA A 153 7.15 13.15 9.98
N THR A 154 6.39 13.26 11.07
CA THR A 154 6.15 14.53 11.76
C THR A 154 7.37 14.98 12.55
N ALA A 155 8.00 14.09 13.31
CA ALA A 155 9.24 14.36 14.05
C ALA A 155 10.38 14.81 13.12
N GLY A 156 10.51 14.20 11.93
CA GLY A 156 11.49 14.57 10.93
C GLY A 156 11.29 15.96 10.29
N LYS A 157 10.14 16.61 10.51
CA LYS A 157 9.87 17.98 10.04
C LYS A 157 10.20 19.07 11.06
N THR A 158 10.56 18.68 12.28
CA THR A 158 10.89 19.64 13.34
C THR A 158 12.23 20.33 13.06
N THR A 159 12.33 21.60 13.44
CA THR A 159 13.50 22.45 13.16
C THR A 159 14.23 22.90 14.43
N SER A 160 13.79 22.47 15.60
CA SER A 160 14.39 22.78 16.89
C SER A 160 14.36 21.57 17.84
N ALA A 161 15.31 21.52 18.77
CA ALA A 161 15.39 20.48 19.79
C ALA A 161 14.11 20.41 20.65
N ASP A 162 13.55 21.56 21.01
CA ASP A 162 12.35 21.65 21.85
C ASP A 162 11.11 21.08 21.16
N ALA A 163 11.01 21.22 19.84
CA ALA A 163 9.94 20.61 19.05
C ALA A 163 10.21 19.13 18.76
N PHE A 164 11.47 18.76 18.53
CA PHE A 164 11.87 17.38 18.23
C PHE A 164 11.65 16.46 19.42
N LYS A 165 11.99 16.89 20.64
CA LYS A 165 11.91 16.06 21.84
C LYS A 165 10.53 15.43 22.13
N PRO A 166 9.43 16.20 22.18
CA PRO A 166 8.10 15.61 22.36
C PRO A 166 7.70 14.74 21.16
N ALA A 167 8.05 15.13 19.93
CA ALA A 167 7.74 14.35 18.73
C ALA A 167 8.46 13.00 18.71
N PHE A 168 9.75 12.98 19.04
CA PHE A 168 10.57 11.77 19.20
C PHE A 168 10.01 10.87 20.31
N SER A 169 9.60 11.45 21.44
CA SER A 169 8.96 10.70 22.52
C SER A 169 7.64 10.04 22.07
N ALA A 170 6.85 10.71 21.25
CA ALA A 170 5.62 10.14 20.70
C ALA A 170 5.90 8.94 19.78
N VAL A 171 6.95 8.99 18.96
CA VAL A 171 7.42 7.82 18.18
C VAL A 171 7.84 6.68 19.12
N GLY A 172 8.58 6.98 20.18
CA GLY A 172 8.95 5.99 21.20
C GLY A 172 7.74 5.29 21.84
N ALA A 173 6.65 6.03 22.06
CA ALA A 173 5.41 5.48 22.61
C ALA A 173 4.71 4.49 21.66
N THR A 174 4.79 4.68 20.34
CA THR A 174 4.27 3.68 19.38
C THR A 174 5.05 2.37 19.45
N CYS A 175 6.38 2.45 19.64
CA CYS A 175 7.23 1.27 19.81
C CYS A 175 6.81 0.46 21.03
N LYS A 176 6.63 1.15 22.18
CA LYS A 176 6.20 0.51 23.43
C LYS A 176 4.82 -0.10 23.30
N SER A 177 3.83 0.67 22.84
CA SER A 177 2.45 0.20 22.78
C SER A 177 2.26 -1.00 21.84
N CYS A 178 3.03 -1.07 20.74
CA CYS A 178 3.04 -2.23 19.86
C CYS A 178 3.74 -3.43 20.52
N HIS A 179 4.94 -3.24 21.09
CA HIS A 179 5.69 -4.33 21.70
C HIS A 179 5.02 -4.91 22.96
N ASP A 180 4.25 -4.13 23.71
CA ASP A 180 3.52 -4.60 24.88
C ASP A 180 2.41 -5.60 24.51
N VAL A 181 1.87 -5.51 23.29
CA VAL A 181 0.74 -6.34 22.81
C VAL A 181 1.21 -7.46 21.87
N TYR A 182 2.13 -7.14 20.96
CA TYR A 182 2.41 -7.95 19.76
C TYR A 182 3.81 -8.58 19.72
N ARG A 183 4.67 -8.32 20.72
CA ARG A 183 5.96 -8.99 20.84
C ARG A 183 5.94 -9.96 22.01
N LYS A 184 6.26 -11.23 21.72
CA LYS A 184 6.44 -12.27 22.74
C LYS A 184 7.40 -11.75 23.81
N LYS A 185 6.97 -11.82 25.08
CA LYS A 185 7.85 -11.58 26.20
C LYS A 185 8.84 -12.74 26.28
N LYS A 186 10.11 -12.44 26.52
CA LYS A 186 11.06 -13.50 26.88
C LYS A 186 10.68 -13.98 28.28
N THR A 187 10.10 -15.17 28.37
CA THR A 187 10.04 -15.90 29.63
C THR A 187 11.47 -16.31 29.93
N THR A 188 12.11 -15.58 30.85
CA THR A 188 13.40 -15.98 31.42
C THR A 188 13.14 -16.97 32.52
#